data_AF-A0A7J3RA30-F1
#
_entry.id   AF-A0A7J3RA30-F1
#
_cell.length_a   1.000
_cell.length_b   1.000
_cell.length_c   1.000
_cell.angle_alpha   90.00
_cell.angle_beta   90.00
_cell.angle_gamma   90.00
#
_symmetry.space_group_name_H-M   'P 1'
#
loop_
_entity.id
_entity.type
_entity.pdbx_description
1 polymer ?
#
loop_
_entity_poly.entity_id
_entity_poly.type
_entity_poly.pdbx_seq_one_letter_code
_entity_poly.pdbx_strand_id
1 'polypeptide(L)'
;MDIKEEWTKIIIYLSVLIIISAVIIGYVLFFNFKKCENEDCFFGSLQGCKKSYWIREDNLSTWLYQIESPVSTKSCKVKVKLLKIKEGSILNEDLEGEIMYCNLIRNEIKYPEKDLSKCTGILKEKIQEIIIQRIHNYILENMEDIKKSF
;
A
#
# COMPACT_ATOMS: atom_id res chain seq x y z
N MET A 1 6.66 -60.53 3.20
CA MET A 1 7.16 -59.47 2.30
C MET A 1 6.08 -59.17 1.27
N ASP A 2 4.86 -58.87 1.70
CA ASP A 2 4.39 -57.59 2.28
C ASP A 2 3.95 -56.58 1.22
N ILE A 3 3.08 -57.04 0.31
CA ILE A 3 2.28 -56.19 -0.58
C ILE A 3 1.58 -55.09 0.25
N LYS A 4 1.06 -55.42 1.44
CA LYS A 4 0.46 -54.45 2.37
C LYS A 4 1.39 -53.32 2.79
N GLU A 5 2.70 -53.56 2.89
CA GLU A 5 3.68 -52.56 3.32
C GLU A 5 4.07 -51.61 2.19
N GLU A 6 4.02 -52.05 0.94
CA GLU A 6 4.16 -51.17 -0.23
C GLU A 6 2.94 -50.26 -0.41
N TRP A 7 1.71 -50.80 -0.26
CA TRP A 7 0.49 -49.99 -0.38
C TRP A 7 0.37 -48.93 0.72
N THR A 8 0.76 -49.23 1.96
CA THR A 8 0.75 -48.23 3.03
C THR A 8 1.74 -47.10 2.78
N LYS A 9 2.94 -47.40 2.26
CA LYS A 9 3.91 -46.36 1.85
C LYS A 9 3.36 -45.49 0.74
N ILE A 10 2.74 -46.09 -0.29
CA ILE A 10 2.12 -45.33 -1.40
C ILE A 10 1.00 -44.42 -0.90
N ILE A 11 0.14 -44.89 0.01
CA ILE A 11 -0.95 -44.08 0.59
C ILE A 11 -0.40 -42.91 1.39
N ILE A 12 0.68 -43.10 2.15
CA ILE A 12 1.34 -42.03 2.91
C ILE A 12 1.97 -41.00 1.97
N TYR A 13 2.65 -41.43 0.91
CA TYR A 13 3.21 -40.50 -0.09
C TYR A 13 2.10 -39.70 -0.80
N LEU A 14 0.99 -40.34 -1.16
CA LEU A 14 -0.14 -39.67 -1.79
C LEU A 14 -0.83 -38.67 -0.86
N SER A 15 -1.00 -39.00 0.42
CA SER A 15 -1.62 -38.08 1.39
C SER A 15 -0.74 -36.85 1.62
N VAL A 16 0.57 -37.02 1.74
CA VAL A 16 1.53 -35.91 1.85
C VAL A 16 1.52 -35.05 0.59
N LEU A 17 1.48 -35.65 -0.60
CA LEU A 17 1.40 -34.92 -1.86
C LEU A 17 0.12 -34.07 -1.95
N ILE A 18 -1.02 -34.61 -1.53
CA ILE A 18 -2.30 -33.89 -1.51
C ILE A 18 -2.23 -32.70 -0.55
N ILE A 19 -1.68 -32.88 0.66
CA ILE A 19 -1.54 -31.79 1.63
C ILE A 19 -0.65 -30.68 1.07
N ILE A 20 0.50 -31.04 0.47
CA ILE A 20 1.41 -30.05 -0.15
C ILE A 20 0.68 -29.30 -1.28
N SER A 21 -0.05 -30.00 -2.13
CA SER A 21 -0.80 -29.37 -3.23
C SER A 21 -1.88 -28.41 -2.71
N ALA A 22 -2.59 -28.77 -1.62
CA ALA A 22 -3.59 -27.92 -1.00
C ALA A 22 -2.98 -26.65 -0.40
N VAL A 23 -1.80 -26.75 0.23
CA VAL A 23 -1.06 -25.60 0.75
C VAL A 23 -0.62 -24.66 -0.38
N ILE A 24 -0.09 -25.20 -1.48
CA ILE A 24 0.32 -24.40 -2.65
C ILE A 24 -0.88 -23.69 -3.27
N ILE A 25 -1.99 -24.40 -3.49
CA ILE A 25 -3.22 -23.83 -4.06
C ILE A 25 -3.78 -22.74 -3.13
N GLY A 26 -3.83 -22.99 -1.82
CA GLY A 26 -4.26 -22.00 -0.83
C GLY A 26 -3.39 -20.74 -0.85
N TYR A 27 -2.07 -20.91 -0.96
CA TYR A 27 -1.13 -19.80 -1.05
C TYR A 27 -1.36 -18.96 -2.33
N VAL A 28 -1.46 -19.61 -3.50
CA VAL A 28 -1.67 -18.93 -4.78
C VAL A 28 -3.00 -18.18 -4.80
N LEU A 29 -4.10 -18.79 -4.33
CA LEU A 29 -5.41 -18.15 -4.30
C LEU A 29 -5.46 -16.92 -3.39
N PHE A 30 -4.70 -16.92 -2.29
CA PHE A 30 -4.71 -15.82 -1.32
C PHE A 30 -3.86 -14.61 -1.77
N PHE A 31 -2.76 -14.85 -2.48
CA PHE A 31 -1.76 -13.81 -2.83
C PHE A 31 -1.90 -13.21 -4.24
N ASN A 32 -2.93 -13.58 -5.02
CA ASN A 32 -3.13 -13.04 -6.37
C ASN A 32 -3.61 -11.56 -6.37
N PHE A 33 -2.68 -10.62 -6.18
CA PHE A 33 -2.92 -9.21 -6.50
C PHE A 33 -2.64 -8.99 -7.99
N LYS A 34 -3.64 -8.49 -8.72
CA LYS A 34 -3.44 -8.10 -10.12
C LYS A 34 -2.57 -6.85 -10.20
N LYS A 35 -1.47 -6.90 -10.95
CA LYS A 35 -0.69 -5.68 -11.28
C LYS A 35 -1.50 -4.80 -12.24
N CYS A 36 -1.56 -3.50 -11.95
CA CYS A 36 -2.04 -2.48 -12.87
C CYS A 36 -0.86 -1.70 -13.44
N GLU A 37 -0.85 -1.53 -14.76
CA GLU A 37 0.19 -0.81 -15.48
C GLU A 37 -0.04 0.70 -15.49
N ASN A 38 -1.29 1.12 -15.36
CA ASN A 38 -1.70 2.51 -15.40
C ASN A 38 -2.73 2.83 -14.31
N GLU A 39 -2.96 4.13 -14.16
CA GLU A 39 -3.90 4.71 -13.23
C GLU A 39 -5.33 4.22 -13.46
N ASP A 40 -5.78 4.21 -14.72
CA ASP A 40 -7.14 3.79 -15.10
C ASP A 40 -7.44 2.34 -14.69
N CYS A 41 -6.47 1.43 -14.83
CA CYS A 41 -6.60 0.05 -14.37
C CYS A 41 -6.81 -0.01 -12.85
N PHE A 42 -6.05 0.80 -12.10
CA PHE A 42 -6.12 0.82 -10.65
C PHE A 42 -7.45 1.36 -10.17
N PHE A 43 -7.87 2.52 -10.66
CA PHE A 43 -9.16 3.11 -10.30
C PHE A 43 -10.34 2.29 -10.81
N GLY A 44 -10.22 1.63 -11.96
CA GLY A 44 -11.20 0.64 -12.44
C GLY A 44 -11.32 -0.56 -11.49
N SER A 45 -10.20 -1.04 -10.92
CA SER A 45 -10.20 -2.09 -9.90
C SER A 45 -10.76 -1.61 -8.56
N LEU A 46 -10.56 -0.33 -8.22
CA LEU A 46 -11.11 0.32 -7.03
C LEU A 46 -12.64 0.36 -7.03
N GLN A 47 -13.29 0.52 -8.19
CA GLN A 47 -14.77 0.51 -8.27
C GLN A 47 -15.37 -0.77 -7.68
N GLY A 48 -14.68 -1.91 -7.86
CA GLY A 48 -15.08 -3.22 -7.33
C GLY A 48 -14.33 -3.66 -6.08
N CYS A 49 -13.48 -2.82 -5.49
CA CYS A 49 -12.49 -3.21 -4.47
C CYS A 49 -11.73 -4.51 -4.82
N LYS A 50 -11.39 -4.71 -6.10
CA LYS A 50 -10.68 -5.91 -6.55
C LYS A 50 -9.23 -5.82 -6.09
N LYS A 51 -8.67 -6.93 -5.58
CA LYS A 51 -7.28 -7.01 -5.14
C LYS A 51 -6.33 -6.71 -6.31
N SER A 52 -5.73 -5.53 -6.29
CA SER A 52 -4.77 -5.09 -7.30
C SER A 52 -3.73 -4.17 -6.68
N TYR A 53 -2.60 -4.01 -7.37
CA TYR A 53 -1.60 -3.03 -6.99
C TYR A 53 -1.14 -2.21 -8.19
N TRP A 54 -0.71 -0.99 -7.93
CA TRP A 54 -0.20 -0.05 -8.91
C TRP A 54 1.00 0.68 -8.33
N ILE A 55 2.06 0.79 -9.12
CA ILE A 55 3.24 1.58 -8.78
C ILE A 55 3.15 2.87 -9.58
N ARG A 56 3.09 4.00 -8.87
CA ARG A 56 3.11 5.32 -9.47
C ARG A 56 4.49 5.93 -9.28
N GLU A 57 5.14 6.24 -10.39
CA GLU A 57 6.38 7.00 -10.40
C GLU A 57 6.05 8.43 -10.81
N ASP A 58 6.26 9.38 -9.91
CA ASP A 58 6.22 10.81 -10.22
C ASP A 58 7.65 11.40 -10.23
N ASN A 59 7.75 12.71 -10.43
CA ASN A 59 9.04 13.40 -10.50
C ASN A 59 9.79 13.42 -9.16
N LEU A 60 9.08 13.31 -8.02
CA LEU A 60 9.66 13.48 -6.69
C LEU A 60 9.73 12.16 -5.89
N SER A 61 9.03 11.13 -6.33
CA SER A 61 8.80 9.93 -5.52
C SER A 61 8.22 8.76 -6.30
N THR A 62 8.29 7.57 -5.69
CA THR A 62 7.69 6.33 -6.19
C THR A 62 6.79 5.73 -5.12
N TRP A 63 5.53 5.52 -5.44
CA TRP A 63 4.50 5.06 -4.51
C TRP A 63 3.94 3.71 -4.95
N LEU A 64 3.71 2.82 -3.99
CA LEU A 64 2.96 1.59 -4.18
C LEU A 64 1.58 1.74 -3.56
N TYR A 65 0.54 1.55 -4.38
CA TYR A 65 -0.86 1.48 -3.96
C TYR A 65 -1.33 0.04 -4.09
N GLN A 66 -1.97 -0.50 -3.06
CA GLN A 66 -2.45 -1.89 -3.03
C GLN A 66 -3.85 -1.96 -2.42
N ILE A 67 -4.83 -2.43 -3.18
CA ILE A 67 -6.22 -2.61 -2.73
C ILE A 67 -6.30 -3.94 -1.97
N GLU A 68 -6.56 -3.91 -0.67
CA GLU A 68 -6.56 -5.13 0.16
C GLU A 68 -7.95 -5.75 0.29
N SER A 69 -8.93 -4.93 0.68
CA SER A 69 -10.28 -5.41 1.01
C SER A 69 -11.32 -4.27 0.93
N PRO A 70 -12.61 -4.61 0.77
CA PRO A 70 -13.69 -3.65 1.01
C PRO A 70 -13.78 -3.31 2.51
N VAL A 71 -13.95 -2.02 2.82
CA VAL A 71 -14.28 -1.54 4.18
C VAL A 71 -15.79 -1.37 4.32
N SER A 72 -16.44 -0.93 3.24
CA SER A 72 -17.88 -0.76 3.16
C SER A 72 -18.37 -1.02 1.74
N THR A 73 -19.68 -0.87 1.53
CA THR A 73 -20.29 -0.87 0.18
C THR A 73 -19.77 0.26 -0.71
N LYS A 74 -19.18 1.32 -0.12
CA LYS A 74 -18.72 2.52 -0.84
C LYS A 74 -17.22 2.75 -0.77
N SER A 75 -16.47 2.00 0.04
CA SER A 75 -15.04 2.24 0.25
C SER A 75 -14.20 0.98 0.31
N CYS A 76 -12.93 1.12 -0.07
CA CYS A 76 -11.92 0.07 -0.05
C CYS A 76 -10.75 0.47 0.85
N LYS A 77 -10.17 -0.51 1.54
CA LYS A 77 -8.92 -0.38 2.27
C LYS A 77 -7.78 -0.47 1.29
N VAL A 78 -6.99 0.60 1.18
CA VAL A 78 -5.85 0.69 0.30
C VAL A 78 -4.60 0.89 1.13
N LYS A 79 -3.65 -0.03 1.02
CA LYS A 79 -2.32 0.11 1.57
C LYS A 79 -1.49 0.97 0.63
N VAL A 80 -0.86 1.99 1.18
CA VAL A 80 0.02 2.92 0.47
C VAL A 80 1.41 2.80 1.08
N LYS A 81 2.42 2.63 0.24
CA LYS A 81 3.82 2.55 0.66
C LYS A 81 4.65 3.51 -0.16
N LEU A 82 5.48 4.31 0.50
CA LEU A 82 6.50 5.10 -0.18
C LEU A 82 7.68 4.18 -0.49
N LEU A 83 7.92 3.92 -1.78
CA LEU A 83 9.01 3.03 -2.20
C LEU A 83 10.34 3.75 -2.29
N LYS A 84 10.32 4.97 -2.82
CA LYS A 84 11.53 5.75 -3.09
C LYS A 84 11.23 7.23 -3.16
N ILE A 85 12.14 8.05 -2.68
CA ILE A 85 12.16 9.50 -2.84
C ILE A 85 13.22 9.87 -3.87
N LYS A 86 12.94 10.88 -4.68
CA LYS A 86 13.86 11.44 -5.68
C LYS A 86 14.37 12.79 -5.19
N GLU A 87 15.52 13.21 -5.70
CA GLU A 87 16.12 14.51 -5.35
C GLU A 87 15.15 15.67 -5.58
N GLY A 88 15.16 16.65 -4.66
CA GLY A 88 14.26 17.80 -4.70
C GLY A 88 12.88 17.57 -4.08
N SER A 89 12.62 16.38 -3.53
CA SER A 89 11.40 16.14 -2.76
C SER A 89 11.37 16.93 -1.46
N ILE A 90 10.15 17.26 -1.03
CA ILE A 90 9.90 17.87 0.27
C ILE A 90 9.92 16.86 1.43
N LEU A 91 9.88 15.58 1.10
CA LEU A 91 9.82 14.46 2.02
C LEU A 91 11.23 13.98 2.37
N ASN A 92 11.42 13.52 3.61
CA ASN A 92 12.70 13.00 4.08
C ASN A 92 12.86 11.52 3.72
N GLU A 93 14.10 11.09 3.45
CA GLU A 93 14.47 9.69 3.14
C GLU A 93 13.99 8.70 4.22
N ASP A 94 13.86 9.16 5.47
CA ASP A 94 13.33 8.37 6.61
C ASP A 94 11.87 7.92 6.45
N LEU A 95 11.18 8.36 5.40
CA LEU A 95 9.84 7.92 5.01
C LEU A 95 9.87 6.73 4.04
N GLU A 96 11.00 6.41 3.43
CA GLU A 96 11.10 5.28 2.51
C GLU A 96 10.81 3.96 3.23
N GLY A 97 10.00 3.12 2.60
CA GLY A 97 9.58 1.86 3.17
C GLY A 97 8.39 1.95 4.14
N GLU A 98 8.05 3.14 4.62
CA GLU A 98 6.92 3.33 5.53
C GLU A 98 5.58 3.13 4.83
N ILE A 99 4.56 2.78 5.64
CA ILE A 99 3.22 2.45 5.14
C ILE A 99 2.12 3.24 5.84
N MET A 100 1.03 3.45 5.11
CA MET A 100 -0.26 3.85 5.66
C MET A 100 -1.40 3.07 5.01
N TYR A 101 -2.53 2.99 5.70
CA TYR A 101 -3.77 2.42 5.20
C TYR A 101 -4.79 3.52 5.04
N CYS A 102 -5.41 3.60 3.86
CA CYS A 102 -6.33 4.65 3.50
C CYS A 102 -7.67 4.07 3.06
N ASN A 103 -8.75 4.70 3.49
CA ASN A 103 -10.11 4.36 3.10
C ASN A 103 -10.51 5.17 1.87
N LEU A 104 -10.33 4.60 0.68
CA LEU A 104 -10.67 5.27 -0.57
C LEU A 104 -12.11 4.98 -0.98
N ILE A 105 -12.82 6.01 -1.42
CA ILE A 105 -14.20 5.92 -1.90
C ILE A 105 -14.19 5.36 -3.33
N ARG A 106 -15.09 4.42 -3.62
CA ARG A 106 -15.28 3.87 -4.96
C ARG A 106 -15.67 5.01 -5.92
N ASN A 107 -15.14 4.97 -7.14
CA ASN A 107 -15.39 5.96 -8.19
C ASN A 107 -14.86 7.38 -7.93
N GLU A 108 -14.08 7.59 -6.85
CA GLU A 108 -13.34 8.84 -6.66
C GLU A 108 -11.89 8.67 -7.07
N ILE A 109 -11.43 9.47 -8.04
CA ILE A 109 -10.02 9.56 -8.42
C ILE A 109 -9.37 10.58 -7.49
N LYS A 110 -8.94 10.09 -6.32
CA LYS A 110 -8.22 10.90 -5.33
C LYS A 110 -7.03 10.12 -4.82
N TYR A 111 -5.89 10.81 -4.78
CA TYR A 111 -4.69 10.22 -4.22
C TYR A 111 -4.59 10.46 -2.71
N PRO A 112 -4.29 9.41 -1.92
CA PRO A 112 -4.16 9.48 -0.47
C PRO A 112 -3.25 10.59 0.07
N GLU A 113 -2.16 10.91 -0.62
CA GLU A 113 -1.19 11.92 -0.18
C GLU A 113 -1.73 13.36 -0.25
N LYS A 114 -2.82 13.59 -1.00
CA LYS A 114 -3.50 14.90 -1.03
C LYS A 114 -4.53 15.06 0.09
N ASP A 115 -5.01 13.95 0.66
CA ASP A 115 -6.00 13.92 1.74
C ASP A 115 -5.70 12.80 2.73
N LEU A 116 -4.82 13.10 3.69
CA LEU A 116 -4.41 12.18 4.76
C LEU A 116 -5.50 11.97 5.82
N SER A 117 -6.63 12.68 5.77
CA SER A 117 -7.71 12.56 6.77
C SER A 117 -8.29 11.15 6.82
N LYS A 118 -8.29 10.46 5.66
CA LYS A 118 -8.80 9.09 5.50
C LYS A 118 -7.75 8.00 5.66
N CYS A 119 -6.53 8.38 6.04
CA CYS A 119 -5.40 7.48 6.20
C CYS A 119 -5.03 7.28 7.67
N THR A 120 -4.38 6.16 7.98
CA THR A 120 -3.79 5.84 9.28
C THR A 120 -2.47 5.08 9.11
N GLY A 121 -1.52 5.26 10.03
CA GLY A 121 -0.22 4.57 10.02
C GLY A 121 0.98 5.52 10.04
N ILE A 122 2.17 4.94 10.20
CA ILE A 122 3.44 5.66 10.43
C ILE A 122 3.74 6.65 9.30
N LEU A 123 3.51 6.27 8.04
CA LEU A 123 3.76 7.15 6.90
C LEU A 123 2.92 8.43 6.99
N LYS A 124 1.67 8.35 7.44
CA LYS A 124 0.83 9.53 7.67
C LYS A 124 1.40 10.40 8.77
N GLU A 125 1.73 9.81 9.91
CA GLU A 125 2.21 10.53 11.10
C GLU A 125 3.48 11.32 10.79
N LYS A 126 4.46 10.66 10.16
CA LYS A 126 5.71 11.31 9.76
C LYS A 126 5.50 12.38 8.68
N ILE A 127 4.61 12.17 7.70
CA ILE A 127 4.27 13.23 6.73
C ILE A 127 3.63 14.43 7.45
N GLN A 128 2.74 14.20 8.42
CA GLN A 128 2.14 15.29 9.19
C GLN A 128 3.18 16.06 10.00
N GLU A 129 4.15 15.38 10.61
CA GLU A 129 5.26 16.02 11.31
C GLU A 129 6.08 16.93 10.39
N ILE A 130 6.45 16.46 9.19
CA ILE A 130 7.18 17.26 8.19
C ILE A 130 6.36 18.49 7.77
N ILE A 131 5.06 18.34 7.55
CA ILE A 131 4.17 19.47 7.21
C ILE A 131 4.16 20.50 8.35
N ILE A 132 4.04 20.05 9.60
CA ILE A 132 4.04 20.93 10.78
C ILE A 132 5.36 21.69 10.90
N GLN A 133 6.50 21.00 10.77
CA GLN A 133 7.82 21.62 10.83
C GLN A 133 8.01 22.69 9.74
N ARG A 134 7.53 22.42 8.52
CA ARG A 134 7.58 23.40 7.42
C ARG A 134 6.73 24.64 7.68
N ILE A 135 5.50 24.43 8.17
CA ILE A 135 4.62 25.54 8.53
C ILE A 135 5.26 26.38 9.64
N HIS A 136 5.85 25.73 10.65
CA HIS A 136 6.54 26.41 11.74
C HIS A 136 7.70 27.26 11.22
N ASN A 137 8.57 26.68 10.38
CA ASN A 137 9.71 27.40 9.78
C ASN A 137 9.24 28.57 8.91
N TYR A 138 8.21 28.36 8.08
CA TYR A 138 7.64 29.43 7.26
C TYR A 138 7.11 30.60 8.11
N ILE A 139 6.42 30.30 9.22
CA ILE A 139 5.94 31.33 10.14
C ILE A 139 7.11 32.10 10.75
N LEU A 140 8.18 31.41 11.19
CA LEU A 140 9.36 32.05 11.77
C LEU A 140 10.07 32.97 10.77
N GLU A 141 10.33 32.49 9.55
CA GLU A 141 11.00 33.25 8.50
C GLU A 141 10.24 34.53 8.12
N ASN A 142 8.90 34.44 8.01
CA ASN A 142 8.09 35.60 7.64
C ASN A 142 7.78 36.53 8.82
N MET A 143 7.90 36.08 10.08
CA MET A 143 7.74 36.95 11.25
C MET A 143 8.90 37.94 11.41
N GLU A 144 10.11 37.60 10.97
CA GLU A 144 11.25 38.52 11.01
C GLU A 144 11.07 39.71 10.05
N ASP A 145 10.42 39.50 8.90
CA ASP A 145 10.13 40.56 7.94
C ASP A 145 9.02 41.51 8.43
N ILE A 146 8.01 40.98 9.12
CA ILE A 146 6.93 41.81 9.72
C ILE A 146 7.47 42.72 10.83
N LYS A 147 8.49 42.27 11.56
CA LYS A 147 9.09 43.04 12.67
C LYS A 147 10.01 44.18 12.19
N LYS A 148 10.48 44.16 10.93
CA LYS A 148 11.27 45.24 10.32
C LYS A 148 10.43 46.34 9.68
N SER A 149 9.11 46.13 9.52
CA SER A 149 8.18 47.12 8.95
C SER A 149 7.43 47.97 9.99
N PHE A 150 7.73 47.80 11.27
CA PHE A 150 7.27 48.64 12.39
C PHE A 150 8.46 49.30 13.06
#